data_AF-A0A534Q565-F1
#
_entry.id   AF-A0A534Q565-F1
#
_cell.length_a   1.000
_cell.length_b   1.000
_cell.length_c   1.000
_cell.angle_alpha   90.00
_cell.angle_beta   90.00
_cell.angle_gamma   90.00
#
_symmetry.space_group_name_H-M   'P 1'
#
loop_
_entity.id
_entity.type
_entity.pdbx_description
1 polymer ?
#
loop_
_entity_poly.entity_id
_entity_poly.type
_entity_poly.pdbx_seq_one_letter_code
_entity_poly.pdbx_strand_id
1 'polypeptide(L)'
;MRPRWMTALALFCAATVVFLAWRDLFVPSARDVEVWLGFELRGTAARWSAPLHWTIFALGAWGAWRARPWIVPAAAGYVFYVALSHLVWSEASPKGNGWLVGLAQAAAISVPGFMLLRAHGRREQAGPTPPH
;
A
#
# COMPACT_ATOMS: atom_id res chain seq x y z
N MET A 1 23.17 7.46 -7.67
CA MET A 1 22.10 7.04 -8.60
C MET A 1 20.98 6.37 -7.83
N ARG A 2 19.69 6.63 -8.14
CA ARG A 2 18.56 5.99 -7.45
C ARG A 2 18.44 4.52 -7.89
N PRO A 3 18.27 3.56 -6.96
CA PRO A 3 18.06 2.15 -7.34
C PRO A 3 16.85 1.99 -8.25
N ARG A 4 16.97 1.17 -9.31
CA ARG A 4 15.91 0.97 -10.31
C ARG A 4 14.58 0.54 -9.68
N TRP A 5 14.62 -0.31 -8.66
CA TRP A 5 13.42 -0.77 -7.96
C TRP A 5 12.71 0.35 -7.18
N MET A 6 13.45 1.34 -6.65
CA MET A 6 12.83 2.50 -5.97
C MET A 6 12.15 3.43 -6.97
N THR A 7 12.72 3.55 -8.18
CA THR A 7 12.03 4.23 -9.29
C THR A 7 10.76 3.48 -9.68
N ALA A 8 10.80 2.15 -9.79
CA ALA A 8 9.62 1.35 -10.10
C ALA A 8 8.52 1.51 -9.02
N LEU A 9 8.89 1.47 -7.74
CA LEU A 9 7.95 1.73 -6.63
C LEU A 9 7.36 3.14 -6.71
N ALA A 10 8.18 4.16 -6.99
CA ALA A 10 7.71 5.53 -7.13
C ALA A 10 6.69 5.68 -8.27
N LEU A 11 6.98 5.07 -9.43
CA LEU A 11 6.09 5.08 -10.59
C LEU A 11 4.80 4.31 -10.32
N PHE A 12 4.89 3.15 -9.66
CA PHE A 12 3.73 2.38 -9.23
C PHE A 12 2.83 3.23 -8.33
N CYS A 13 3.38 3.82 -7.27
CA CYS A 13 2.60 4.68 -6.37
C CYS A 13 1.98 5.88 -7.11
N ALA A 14 2.72 6.54 -8.00
CA ALA A 14 2.21 7.67 -8.77
C ALA A 14 1.07 7.26 -9.72
N ALA A 15 1.20 6.11 -10.39
CA ALA A 15 0.13 5.55 -11.21
C ALA A 15 -1.13 5.23 -10.36
N THR A 16 -0.94 4.68 -9.16
CA THR A 16 -2.06 4.43 -8.22
C THR A 16 -2.75 5.72 -7.79
N VAL A 17 -2.01 6.81 -7.53
CA VAL A 17 -2.63 8.12 -7.24
C VAL A 17 -3.53 8.57 -8.38
N VAL A 18 -3.03 8.54 -9.62
CA VAL A 18 -3.81 8.95 -10.79
C VAL A 18 -5.05 8.08 -10.97
N PHE A 19 -4.90 6.76 -10.82
CA PHE A 19 -6.00 5.82 -10.91
C PHE A 19 -7.07 6.05 -9.84
N LEU A 20 -6.67 6.17 -8.57
CA LEU A 20 -7.60 6.37 -7.45
C LEU A 20 -8.31 7.73 -7.56
N ALA A 21 -7.57 8.81 -7.80
CA ALA A 21 -8.15 10.14 -7.95
C ALA A 21 -9.13 10.19 -9.13
N TRP A 22 -8.78 9.58 -10.27
CA TRP A 22 -9.70 9.48 -11.41
C TRP A 22 -10.97 8.70 -11.06
N ARG A 23 -10.80 7.51 -10.46
CA ARG A 23 -11.91 6.66 -10.02
C ARG A 23 -12.86 7.42 -9.08
N ASP A 24 -12.31 8.09 -8.08
CA ASP A 24 -13.09 8.72 -7.02
C ASP A 24 -13.80 10.01 -7.48
N LEU A 25 -13.21 10.73 -8.44
CA LEU A 25 -13.79 11.96 -8.98
C LEU A 25 -14.78 11.72 -10.12
N PHE A 26 -14.54 10.71 -10.96
CA PHE A 26 -15.26 10.55 -12.23
C PHE A 26 -16.09 9.28 -12.35
N VAL A 27 -15.95 8.27 -11.47
CA VAL A 27 -16.71 7.02 -11.56
C VAL A 27 -17.83 6.99 -10.50
N PRO A 28 -19.10 7.24 -10.86
CA PRO A 28 -20.19 7.39 -9.89
C PRO A 28 -20.46 6.15 -9.05
N SER A 29 -20.22 4.95 -9.60
CA SER A 29 -20.40 3.69 -8.88
C SER A 29 -19.32 3.41 -7.82
N ALA A 30 -18.15 4.06 -7.93
CA ALA A 30 -17.02 3.86 -7.04
C ALA A 30 -16.84 5.00 -6.03
N ARG A 31 -17.20 6.24 -6.37
CA ARG A 31 -16.97 7.43 -5.53
C ARG A 31 -17.60 7.38 -4.12
N ASP A 32 -18.62 6.54 -3.94
CA ASP A 32 -19.42 6.44 -2.72
C ASP A 32 -19.09 5.18 -1.89
N VAL A 33 -18.05 4.44 -2.28
CA VAL A 33 -17.60 3.22 -1.59
C VAL A 33 -16.09 3.24 -1.48
N GLU A 34 -15.57 3.17 -0.26
CA GLU A 34 -14.14 3.10 -0.01
C GLU A 34 -13.84 2.02 1.01
N VAL A 35 -12.80 1.21 0.78
CA VAL A 35 -12.49 0.08 1.66
C VAL A 35 -11.30 0.41 2.56
N TRP A 36 -11.51 0.33 3.87
CA TRP A 36 -10.47 0.45 4.88
C TRP A 36 -10.47 -0.76 5.79
N LEU A 37 -9.31 -1.40 5.93
CA LEU A 37 -9.12 -2.57 6.80
C LEU A 37 -10.12 -3.70 6.48
N GLY A 38 -10.51 -3.86 5.21
CA GLY A 38 -11.50 -4.85 4.80
C GLY A 38 -12.96 -4.48 5.09
N PHE A 39 -13.25 -3.26 5.55
CA PHE A 39 -14.60 -2.75 5.73
C PHE A 39 -14.97 -1.73 4.64
N GLU A 40 -16.17 -1.86 4.07
CA GLU A 40 -16.72 -0.86 3.14
C GLU A 40 -17.26 0.34 3.91
N LEU A 41 -16.58 1.49 3.81
CA LEU A 41 -17.16 2.79 4.11
C LEU A 41 -18.07 3.20 2.95
N ARG A 42 -19.20 3.84 3.26
CA ARG A 42 -20.17 4.28 2.25
C ARG A 42 -20.56 5.75 2.40
N GLY A 43 -20.99 6.35 1.29
CA GLY A 43 -21.52 7.71 1.25
C GLY A 43 -20.46 8.77 1.59
N THR A 44 -20.83 9.75 2.41
CA THR A 44 -19.95 10.90 2.73
C THR A 44 -18.63 10.48 3.38
N ALA A 45 -18.64 9.46 4.24
CA ALA A 45 -17.41 8.95 4.88
C ALA A 45 -16.44 8.36 3.84
N ALA A 46 -16.95 7.67 2.81
CA ALA A 46 -16.13 7.18 1.70
C ALA A 46 -15.49 8.35 0.93
N ARG A 47 -16.28 9.38 0.59
CA ARG A 47 -15.79 10.55 -0.16
C ARG A 47 -14.68 11.32 0.55
N TRP A 48 -14.72 11.41 1.88
CA TRP A 48 -13.67 12.09 2.65
C TRP A 48 -12.44 11.21 2.89
N SER A 49 -12.62 9.90 3.00
CA SER A 49 -11.52 8.97 3.18
C SER A 49 -10.79 8.63 1.88
N ALA A 50 -11.43 8.77 0.72
CA ALA A 50 -10.79 8.66 -0.59
C ALA A 50 -9.55 9.60 -0.74
N PRO A 51 -9.65 10.94 -0.53
CA PRO A 51 -8.52 11.87 -0.39
C PRO A 51 -7.33 11.37 0.42
N LEU A 52 -7.61 10.73 1.56
CA LEU A 52 -6.57 10.17 2.40
C LEU A 52 -5.84 9.02 1.71
N HIS A 53 -6.55 8.16 0.99
CA HIS A 53 -5.97 6.99 0.34
C HIS A 53 -4.97 7.36 -0.76
N TRP A 54 -5.32 8.26 -1.68
CA TRP A 54 -4.36 8.72 -2.69
C TRP A 54 -3.27 9.60 -2.08
N THR A 55 -3.49 10.27 -0.94
CA THR A 55 -2.41 10.97 -0.21
C THR A 55 -1.35 9.99 0.29
N ILE A 56 -1.73 8.81 0.82
CA ILE A 56 -0.79 7.76 1.22
C ILE A 56 0.09 7.34 0.03
N PHE A 57 -0.51 7.11 -1.13
CA PHE A 57 0.24 6.77 -2.34
C PHE A 57 1.09 7.92 -2.88
N ALA A 58 0.64 9.18 -2.74
CA ALA A 58 1.43 10.35 -3.12
C ALA A 58 2.69 10.49 -2.24
N LEU A 59 2.56 10.28 -0.93
CA LEU A 59 3.70 10.20 0.00
C LEU A 59 4.61 9.03 -0.34
N GLY A 60 4.03 7.89 -0.73
CA GLY A 60 4.76 6.73 -1.21
C GLY A 60 5.62 7.03 -2.45
N ALA A 61 5.01 7.67 -3.45
CA ALA A 61 5.67 8.09 -4.68
C ALA A 61 6.82 9.07 -4.39
N TRP A 62 6.55 10.11 -3.58
CA TRP A 62 7.55 11.10 -3.21
C TRP A 62 8.71 10.49 -2.41
N GLY A 63 8.41 9.69 -1.39
CA GLY A 63 9.40 9.04 -0.54
C GLY A 63 10.31 8.10 -1.33
N ALA A 64 9.72 7.30 -2.23
CA ALA A 64 10.46 6.40 -3.11
C ALA A 64 11.29 7.18 -4.15
N TRP A 65 10.75 8.25 -4.74
CA TRP A 65 11.46 9.11 -5.69
C TRP A 65 12.66 9.81 -5.06
N ARG A 66 12.51 10.31 -3.82
CA ARG A 66 13.58 10.93 -3.05
C ARG A 66 14.48 9.91 -2.34
N ALA A 67 14.26 8.62 -2.56
CA ALA A 67 14.99 7.51 -1.95
C ALA A 67 15.10 7.63 -0.41
N ARG A 68 14.04 8.10 0.25
CA ARG A 68 14.03 8.29 1.70
C ARG A 68 14.14 6.95 2.42
N PRO A 69 14.93 6.83 3.51
CA PRO A 69 15.15 5.55 4.18
C PRO A 69 13.88 4.95 4.79
N TRP A 70 12.97 5.79 5.30
CA TRP A 70 11.71 5.39 5.92
C TRP A 70 10.69 4.78 4.95
N ILE A 71 10.85 4.95 3.63
CA ILE A 71 9.86 4.46 2.67
C ILE A 71 9.78 2.94 2.65
N VAL A 72 10.91 2.26 2.90
CA VAL A 72 10.99 0.80 2.84
C VAL A 72 10.20 0.16 3.99
N PRO A 73 10.42 0.52 5.27
CA PRO A 73 9.60 0.01 6.35
C PRO A 73 8.13 0.50 6.25
N ALA A 74 7.87 1.72 5.78
CA ALA A 74 6.50 2.21 5.58
C ALA A 74 5.75 1.39 4.51
N ALA A 75 6.38 1.10 3.37
CA ALA A 75 5.80 0.26 2.32
C ALA A 75 5.55 -1.18 2.82
N ALA A 76 6.48 -1.73 3.62
CA ALA A 76 6.26 -3.03 4.26
C ALA A 76 5.05 -3.01 5.19
N GLY A 77 4.93 -1.98 6.04
CA GLY A 77 3.77 -1.78 6.92
C GLY A 77 2.46 -1.69 6.15
N TYR A 78 2.43 -0.94 5.04
CA TYR A 78 1.25 -0.87 4.17
C TYR A 78 0.90 -2.23 3.55
N VAL A 79 1.89 -3.02 3.12
CA VAL A 79 1.65 -4.37 2.59
C VAL A 79 1.03 -5.29 3.67
N PHE A 80 1.51 -5.23 4.91
CA PHE A 80 0.90 -6.00 6.01
C PHE A 80 -0.50 -5.50 6.35
N TYR A 81 -0.74 -4.19 6.28
CA TYR A 81 -2.08 -3.62 6.41
C TYR A 81 -3.02 -4.18 5.33
N VAL A 82 -2.59 -4.27 4.08
CA VAL A 82 -3.37 -4.89 2.99
C VAL A 82 -3.62 -6.37 3.26
N ALA A 83 -2.61 -7.11 3.71
CA ALA A 83 -2.75 -8.52 4.07
C ALA A 83 -3.82 -8.72 5.16
N LEU A 84 -3.78 -7.92 6.23
CA LEU A 84 -4.78 -7.95 7.29
C LEU A 84 -6.17 -7.55 6.77
N SER A 85 -6.25 -6.54 5.90
CA SER A 85 -7.50 -6.11 5.27
C SER A 85 -8.16 -7.24 4.49
N HIS A 86 -7.39 -8.07 3.78
CA HIS A 86 -7.91 -9.24 3.07
C HIS A 86 -8.45 -10.32 4.01
N LEU A 87 -7.76 -10.56 5.13
CA LEU A 87 -8.25 -11.49 6.15
C LEU A 87 -9.59 -11.01 6.73
N VAL A 88 -9.67 -9.74 7.11
CA VAL A 88 -10.89 -9.13 7.66
C VAL A 88 -12.01 -9.13 6.63
N TRP A 89 -11.74 -8.74 5.38
CA TRP A 89 -12.74 -8.76 4.31
C TRP A 89 -13.30 -10.15 4.06
N SER A 90 -12.44 -11.17 4.00
CA SER A 90 -12.86 -12.54 3.68
C SER A 90 -13.81 -13.13 4.72
N GLU A 91 -13.76 -12.64 5.96
CA GLU A 91 -14.62 -13.06 7.06
C GLU A 91 -15.83 -12.14 7.26
N ALA A 92 -15.63 -10.82 7.23
CA ALA A 92 -16.66 -9.84 7.57
C ALA A 92 -17.60 -9.48 6.41
N SER A 93 -17.17 -9.69 5.16
CA SER A 93 -17.97 -9.34 3.98
C SER A 93 -18.89 -10.48 3.57
N PRO A 94 -20.15 -10.20 3.18
CA PRO A 94 -21.02 -11.19 2.54
C PRO A 94 -20.46 -11.75 1.22
N LYS A 95 -19.50 -11.04 0.61
CA LYS A 95 -18.77 -11.46 -0.60
C LYS A 95 -17.41 -12.11 -0.27
N GLY A 96 -17.13 -12.33 1.01
CA GLY A 96 -15.95 -13.03 1.49
C GLY A 96 -16.04 -14.53 1.18
N ASN A 97 -14.88 -15.20 1.20
CA ASN A 97 -14.79 -16.65 0.98
C ASN A 97 -14.37 -17.40 2.26
N GLY A 98 -14.62 -16.79 3.43
CA GLY A 98 -14.30 -17.33 4.76
C GLY A 98 -12.83 -17.13 5.17
N TRP A 99 -12.55 -17.34 6.46
CA TRP A 99 -11.24 -17.10 7.06
C TRP A 99 -10.08 -17.89 6.42
N LEU A 100 -10.30 -19.12 5.92
CA LEU A 100 -9.22 -19.93 5.30
C LEU A 100 -8.68 -19.28 4.02
N VAL A 101 -9.57 -18.76 3.17
CA VAL A 101 -9.18 -18.04 1.96
C VAL A 101 -8.52 -16.71 2.33
N GLY A 102 -9.06 -16.02 3.34
CA GLY A 102 -8.46 -14.81 3.88
C GLY A 102 -7.03 -15.03 4.39
N LEU A 103 -6.78 -16.14 5.09
CA LEU A 103 -5.46 -16.49 5.60
C LEU A 103 -4.47 -16.80 4.47
N ALA A 104 -4.92 -17.55 3.45
CA ALA A 104 -4.11 -17.83 2.27
C ALA A 104 -3.72 -16.54 1.52
N GLN A 105 -4.69 -15.62 1.33
CA GLN A 105 -4.44 -14.31 0.73
C GLN A 105 -3.48 -13.47 1.57
N ALA A 106 -3.72 -13.38 2.89
CA ALA A 106 -2.88 -12.63 3.80
C ALA A 106 -1.43 -13.16 3.81
N ALA A 107 -1.25 -14.48 3.80
CA ALA A 107 0.06 -15.10 3.72
C ALA A 107 0.78 -14.75 2.41
N ALA A 108 0.10 -14.85 1.27
CA ALA A 108 0.66 -14.51 -0.04
C ALA A 108 1.05 -13.02 -0.12
N ILE A 109 0.18 -12.12 0.33
CA ILE A 109 0.41 -10.66 0.31
C ILE A 109 1.53 -10.28 1.30
N SER A 110 1.71 -11.01 2.40
CA SER A 110 2.77 -10.74 3.38
C SER A 110 4.19 -11.00 2.84
N VAL A 111 4.35 -11.83 1.80
CA VAL A 111 5.67 -12.17 1.21
C VAL A 111 6.46 -10.92 0.80
N PRO A 112 5.94 -10.01 -0.06
CA PRO A 112 6.66 -8.79 -0.41
C PRO A 112 6.94 -7.88 0.80
N GLY A 113 6.06 -7.86 1.82
CA GLY A 113 6.28 -7.11 3.06
C GLY A 113 7.54 -7.57 3.81
N PHE A 114 7.68 -8.89 3.99
CA PHE A 114 8.89 -9.47 4.59
C PHE A 114 10.14 -9.24 3.73
N MET A 115 10.03 -9.29 2.40
CA MET A 115 11.15 -8.99 1.50
C MET A 115 11.63 -7.53 1.65
N LEU A 116 10.71 -6.58 1.80
CA LEU A 116 11.03 -5.17 2.04
C LEU A 116 11.74 -4.97 3.38
N LEU A 117 11.25 -5.58 4.47
CA LEU A 117 11.91 -5.51 5.78
C LEU A 117 13.32 -6.10 5.75
N ARG A 118 13.50 -7.27 5.11
CA ARG A 118 14.84 -7.87 4.94
C ARG A 118 15.77 -6.98 4.11
N ALA A 119 15.26 -6.35 3.06
CA ALA A 119 16.02 -5.41 2.26
C ALA A 119 16.42 -4.15 3.05
N HIS A 120 15.55 -3.68 3.95
CA HIS A 120 15.84 -2.56 4.84
C HIS A 120 16.96 -2.90 5.84
N GLY A 121 16.85 -4.01 6.56
CA GLY A 121 17.88 -4.42 7.53
C GLY A 121 19.27 -4.60 6.91
N ARG A 122 19.35 -5.19 5.70
CA ARG A 122 20.63 -5.29 4.95
C ARG A 122 21.23 -3.94 4.59
N ARG A 123 20.40 -2.92 4.32
CA ARG A 123 20.88 -1.56 4.02
C ARG A 123 21.42 -0.86 5.24
N GLU A 124 20.79 -1.05 6.39
CA GLU A 124 21.29 -0.46 7.64
C GLU A 124 22.61 -1.10 8.08
N GLN A 125 22.75 -2.42 7.91
CA GLN A 125 23.98 -3.16 8.23
C GLN A 125 25.16 -2.81 7.31
N ALA A 126 24.92 -2.42 6.05
CA ALA A 126 25.98 -2.08 5.10
C ALA A 126 26.73 -0.78 5.44
N GLY A 127 26.21 0.05 6.34
CA GLY A 127 26.83 1.31 6.77
C GLY A 127 26.98 2.35 5.63
N PRO A 128 27.36 3.60 5.95
CA PRO A 128 27.75 4.57 4.94
C PRO A 128 29.07 4.12 4.29
N THR A 129 29.10 4.06 2.95
CA THR A 129 30.33 3.80 2.21
C THR A 129 31.35 4.90 2.52
N PRO A 130 32.60 4.59 2.91
CA PRO A 130 33.60 5.61 3.17
C PRO A 130 33.82 6.46 1.91
N PRO A 131 34.06 7.78 2.04
CA PRO A 131 34.38 8.62 0.91
C PRO A 131 35.69 8.14 0.27
N HIS A 132 35.67 7.91 -1.04
CA HIS A 132 36.86 7.74 -1.87
C HIS A 132 37.39 9.10 -2.31
#